data_AF-A0A2P5X5N5-F1
#
_entry.id   AF-A0A2P5X5N5-F1
#
_cell.length_a   1.000
_cell.length_b   1.000
_cell.length_c   1.000
_cell.angle_alpha   90.00
_cell.angle_beta   90.00
_cell.angle_gamma   90.00
#
_symmetry.space_group_name_H-M   'P 1'
#
loop_
_entity.id
_entity.type
_entity.pdbx_description
1 polymer ?
#
loop_
_entity_poly.entity_id
_entity_poly.type
_entity_poly.pdbx_seq_one_letter_code
_entity_poly.pdbx_strand_id
1 'polypeptide(L)'
;MLLLNWAMNWFSTLTSSDGRWVFVDFWNCVSVSSKEDEVKRKIDLVYGGGSVGLMGLISQTVYDGGCNVLGIIPKALMPFEISGETVGEVRTVLDMHERKAEMAREADAFIALPGGYGTMEELLEMITWSHLGIHKKTVGLLNVDGYYNNLLALFDNGVEEGFIKPGARHIIVSAPTANELLEKMEQYTPSHEHVAPHESWQMEQLGDYPKQVNAQ
;
A
#
# COMPACT_ATOMS: atom_id res chain seq x y z
N MET A 1 -4.60 -3.02 24.20
CA MET A 1 -3.38 -2.90 25.02
C MET A 1 -2.19 -3.60 24.37
N LEU A 2 -2.25 -4.90 24.07
CA LEU A 2 -1.17 -5.60 23.34
C LEU A 2 -0.80 -4.95 22.01
N LEU A 3 -1.77 -4.68 21.12
CA LEU A 3 -1.56 -3.95 19.85
C LEU A 3 -0.89 -2.56 20.02
N LEU A 4 -1.17 -1.85 21.13
CA LEU A 4 -0.59 -0.53 21.40
C LEU A 4 0.84 -0.64 21.93
N ASN A 5 1.13 -1.56 22.85
CA ASN A 5 2.50 -1.82 23.29
C ASN A 5 3.36 -2.45 22.18
N TRP A 6 2.75 -3.24 21.29
CA TRP A 6 3.39 -3.75 20.07
C TRP A 6 3.76 -2.59 19.14
N ALA A 7 2.81 -1.71 18.81
CA ALA A 7 3.09 -0.51 18.01
C ALA A 7 4.19 0.36 18.66
N MET A 8 4.17 0.55 19.98
CA MET A 8 5.20 1.32 20.69
C MET A 8 6.59 0.65 20.68
N ASN A 9 6.68 -0.67 20.89
CA ASN A 9 7.97 -1.39 20.77
C ASN A 9 8.49 -1.37 19.33
N TRP A 10 7.60 -1.56 18.36
CA TRP A 10 7.85 -1.41 16.93
C TRP A 10 8.40 -0.02 16.61
N PHE A 11 7.80 1.05 17.15
CA PHE A 11 8.29 2.43 17.03
C PHE A 11 9.69 2.63 17.63
N SER A 12 10.03 1.94 18.72
CA SER A 12 11.39 2.03 19.29
C SER A 12 12.47 1.49 18.33
N THR A 13 12.20 0.38 17.62
CA THR A 13 13.09 -0.17 16.58
C THR A 13 13.26 0.73 15.35
N LEU A 14 12.35 1.69 15.11
CA LEU A 14 12.47 2.63 13.98
C LEU A 14 13.60 3.66 14.17
N THR A 15 14.12 3.81 15.39
CA THR A 15 15.17 4.79 15.73
C THR A 15 16.60 4.29 15.48
N SER A 16 16.78 3.03 15.08
CA SER A 16 18.12 2.45 14.89
C SER A 16 18.62 2.53 13.45
N SER A 17 19.79 3.16 13.30
CA SER A 17 20.88 3.00 12.31
C SER A 17 20.64 2.75 10.82
N ASP A 18 19.58 2.06 10.38
CA ASP A 18 19.58 1.40 9.06
C ASP A 18 18.29 1.56 8.21
N GLY A 19 17.05 1.71 8.72
CA GLY A 19 15.80 1.91 7.93
C GLY A 19 15.36 0.74 7.01
N ARG A 20 14.59 0.85 5.90
CA ARG A 20 13.81 1.93 5.20
C ARG A 20 12.39 1.82 5.70
N TRP A 21 11.74 2.89 6.12
CA TRP A 21 10.48 2.73 6.85
C TRP A 21 9.24 3.16 6.06
N VAL A 22 8.55 2.19 5.44
CA VAL A 22 7.22 2.32 4.81
C VAL A 22 6.17 1.76 5.76
N PHE A 23 5.07 2.48 6.00
CA PHE A 23 3.99 2.03 6.88
C PHE A 23 2.60 2.48 6.40
N VAL A 24 1.56 1.63 6.51
CA VAL A 24 0.26 1.85 5.84
C VAL A 24 -1.01 1.37 6.58
N ASP A 25 -2.02 2.22 6.83
CA ASP A 25 -3.42 1.75 7.04
C ASP A 25 -4.51 2.73 6.52
N PHE A 26 -5.56 2.14 5.92
CA PHE A 26 -6.65 2.77 5.16
C PHE A 26 -6.18 3.53 3.92
N TRP A 27 -5.44 2.78 3.08
CA TRP A 27 -4.74 3.26 1.90
C TRP A 27 -3.60 4.19 2.28
N ASN A 28 -2.35 3.75 2.17
CA ASN A 28 -1.19 4.64 2.30
C ASN A 28 -0.17 4.29 1.23
N CYS A 29 0.58 5.29 0.84
CA CYS A 29 1.41 5.23 -0.33
C CYS A 29 2.67 6.06 -0.11
N VAL A 30 3.75 5.62 -0.74
CA VAL A 30 5.12 6.09 -0.47
C VAL A 30 5.56 7.08 -1.52
N SER A 31 6.24 8.15 -1.14
CA SER A 31 7.15 8.84 -2.06
C SER A 31 8.56 8.90 -1.47
N VAL A 32 9.57 8.60 -2.31
CA VAL A 32 10.97 8.54 -1.87
C VAL A 32 11.72 9.83 -2.19
N SER A 33 12.11 10.56 -1.14
CA SER A 33 12.90 11.80 -1.23
C SER A 33 14.26 11.66 -0.55
N SER A 34 15.33 11.63 -1.36
CA SER A 34 16.72 11.59 -0.87
C SER A 34 17.26 13.00 -0.62
N LYS A 35 17.57 13.32 0.64
CA LYS A 35 18.49 14.41 0.99
C LYS A 35 19.49 13.96 2.05
N GLU A 36 20.76 14.12 1.69
CA GLU A 36 21.95 13.78 2.44
C GLU A 36 21.97 14.50 3.79
N ASP A 37 21.98 13.72 4.87
CA ASP A 37 22.73 13.88 6.12
C ASP A 37 22.08 13.01 7.22
N GLU A 38 22.93 12.22 7.90
CA GLU A 38 22.61 11.08 8.78
C GLU A 38 21.93 9.84 8.16
N VAL A 39 22.29 8.66 8.67
CA VAL A 39 21.84 7.33 8.19
C VAL A 39 20.42 7.02 8.68
N LYS A 40 19.44 7.76 8.16
CA LYS A 40 18.01 7.50 8.35
C LYS A 40 17.33 7.57 6.99
N ARG A 41 16.77 6.45 6.54
CA ARG A 41 16.00 6.35 5.30
C ARG A 41 14.65 7.08 5.49
N LYS A 42 14.56 8.35 5.05
CA LYS A 42 13.36 9.21 5.09
C LYS A 42 12.35 8.74 4.05
N ILE A 43 11.10 8.53 4.46
CA ILE A 43 10.00 8.07 3.60
C ILE A 43 8.75 8.85 3.97
N ASP A 44 8.11 9.39 2.94
CA ASP A 44 6.88 10.15 3.07
C ASP A 44 5.65 9.24 3.04
N LEU A 45 4.58 9.68 3.69
CA LEU A 45 3.38 8.92 3.98
C LEU A 45 2.15 9.60 3.41
N VAL A 46 1.70 9.18 2.23
CA VAL A 46 0.30 9.40 1.85
C VAL A 46 -0.57 8.45 2.69
N TYR A 47 -1.75 8.84 3.16
CA TYR A 47 -2.65 7.96 3.91
C TYR A 47 -4.13 8.34 3.81
N GLY A 48 -5.06 7.53 4.33
CA GLY A 48 -6.51 7.77 4.24
C GLY A 48 -7.07 9.01 4.96
N GLY A 49 -6.25 9.81 5.64
CA GLY A 49 -6.64 11.09 6.25
C GLY A 49 -7.36 11.03 7.60
N GLY A 50 -7.68 9.84 8.13
CA GLY A 50 -8.36 9.67 9.43
C GLY A 50 -7.43 9.75 10.64
N SER A 51 -7.79 10.52 11.67
CA SER A 51 -6.94 10.74 12.86
C SER A 51 -7.13 9.70 13.98
N VAL A 52 -7.87 8.62 13.74
CA VAL A 52 -8.26 7.63 14.76
C VAL A 52 -7.56 6.28 14.53
N GLY A 53 -7.23 5.57 15.61
CA GLY A 53 -6.70 4.21 15.55
C GLY A 53 -5.28 4.13 14.99
N LEU A 54 -5.00 3.11 14.17
CA LEU A 54 -3.69 2.94 13.53
C LEU A 54 -3.36 4.10 12.59
N MET A 55 -4.35 4.68 11.91
CA MET A 55 -4.18 5.81 10.99
C MET A 55 -3.68 7.10 11.69
N GLY A 56 -4.19 7.41 12.88
CA GLY A 56 -3.68 8.54 13.68
C GLY A 56 -2.28 8.28 14.22
N LEU A 57 -2.03 7.04 14.67
CA LEU A 57 -0.77 6.65 15.28
C LEU A 57 0.39 6.60 14.27
N ILE A 58 0.13 6.11 13.06
CA ILE A 58 1.09 5.99 11.96
C ILE A 58 1.45 7.37 11.38
N SER A 59 0.45 8.24 11.19
CA SER A 59 0.64 9.59 10.66
C SER A 59 1.42 10.46 11.63
N GLN A 60 1.06 10.45 12.93
CA GLN A 60 1.80 11.14 13.97
C GLN A 60 3.26 10.67 14.01
N THR A 61 3.51 9.36 13.98
CA THR A 61 4.90 8.83 14.05
C THR A 61 5.75 9.27 12.86
N VAL A 62 5.22 9.23 11.62
CA VAL A 62 5.98 9.65 10.44
C VAL A 62 6.24 11.17 10.47
N TYR A 63 5.25 11.96 10.91
CA TYR A 63 5.38 13.40 11.06
C TYR A 63 6.42 13.78 12.13
N ASP A 64 6.37 13.14 13.30
CA ASP A 64 7.35 13.32 14.40
C ASP A 64 8.76 12.86 13.98
N GLY A 65 8.84 11.90 13.06
CA GLY A 65 10.07 11.48 12.38
C GLY A 65 10.63 12.49 11.37
N GLY A 66 9.95 13.61 11.13
CA GLY A 66 10.37 14.68 10.23
C GLY A 66 10.19 14.37 8.74
N CYS A 67 9.31 13.43 8.40
CA CYS A 67 8.94 13.11 7.02
C CYS A 67 7.56 13.69 6.67
N ASN A 68 7.25 13.82 5.37
CA ASN A 68 5.97 14.40 4.94
C ASN A 68 4.82 13.41 5.14
N VAL A 69 3.64 13.94 5.45
CA VAL A 69 2.39 13.18 5.55
C VAL A 69 1.33 13.85 4.67
N LEU A 70 0.59 13.07 3.89
CA LEU A 70 -0.49 13.51 2.99
C LEU A 70 -1.75 12.66 3.21
N GLY A 71 -2.69 13.14 4.01
CA GLY A 71 -4.02 12.54 4.11
C GLY A 71 -4.85 12.78 2.85
N ILE A 72 -5.50 11.77 2.27
CA ILE A 72 -6.46 11.95 1.18
C ILE A 72 -7.82 11.41 1.63
N ILE A 73 -8.78 12.32 1.80
CA ILE A 73 -10.07 12.03 2.45
C ILE A 73 -11.26 12.56 1.63
N PRO A 74 -12.33 11.78 1.42
CA PRO A 74 -13.56 12.26 0.81
C PRO A 74 -14.30 13.26 1.71
N LYS A 75 -14.93 14.27 1.11
CA LYS A 75 -15.76 15.27 1.82
C LYS A 75 -16.79 14.64 2.76
N ALA A 76 -17.35 13.49 2.37
CA ALA A 76 -18.34 12.75 3.14
C ALA A 76 -17.80 12.12 4.43
N LEU A 77 -16.51 11.79 4.49
CA LEU A 77 -15.90 11.07 5.62
C LEU A 77 -15.19 11.99 6.63
N MET A 78 -14.84 13.22 6.26
CA MET A 78 -14.19 14.19 7.17
C MET A 78 -14.85 14.29 8.56
N PRO A 79 -16.19 14.39 8.71
CA PRO A 79 -16.82 14.54 10.02
C PRO A 79 -16.78 13.26 10.90
N PHE A 80 -16.39 12.13 10.33
CA PHE A 80 -16.41 10.81 10.97
C PHE A 80 -15.01 10.25 11.23
N GLU A 81 -14.07 10.48 10.30
CA GLU A 81 -12.70 9.96 10.38
C GLU A 81 -11.72 10.98 10.99
N ILE A 82 -12.04 12.29 11.02
CA ILE A 82 -11.22 13.33 11.63
C ILE A 82 -11.89 13.82 12.92
N SER A 83 -11.38 13.37 14.08
CA SER A 83 -11.86 13.75 15.41
C SER A 83 -10.98 14.79 16.14
N GLY A 84 -10.04 15.42 15.44
CA GLY A 84 -9.03 16.30 16.02
C GLY A 84 -8.13 16.92 14.94
N GLU A 85 -7.01 17.51 15.34
CA GLU A 85 -6.01 17.99 14.37
C GLU A 85 -5.37 16.82 13.62
N THR A 86 -5.24 16.95 12.30
CA THR A 86 -4.49 16.04 11.43
C THR A 86 -3.07 16.54 11.26
N VAL A 87 -2.09 15.63 11.22
CA VAL A 87 -0.71 15.97 10.89
C VAL A 87 -0.45 15.89 9.38
N GLY A 88 0.43 16.77 8.89
CA GLY A 88 0.76 16.87 7.46
C GLY A 88 -0.26 17.65 6.63
N GLU A 89 -0.20 17.44 5.31
CA GLU A 89 -1.18 17.94 4.35
C GLU A 89 -2.44 17.05 4.37
N VAL A 90 -3.62 17.64 4.15
CA VAL A 90 -4.85 16.89 3.89
C VAL A 90 -5.51 17.35 2.59
N ARG A 91 -5.50 16.49 1.58
CA ARG A 91 -6.19 16.67 0.31
C ARG A 91 -7.61 16.13 0.40
N THR A 92 -8.58 17.01 0.11
CA THR A 92 -10.00 16.65 0.15
C THR A 92 -10.51 16.31 -1.25
N VAL A 93 -11.10 15.12 -1.42
CA VAL A 93 -11.65 14.61 -2.69
C VAL A 93 -13.18 14.50 -2.66
N LEU A 94 -13.81 14.29 -3.83
CA LEU A 94 -15.25 14.20 -4.00
C LEU A 94 -15.80 12.86 -3.48
N ASP A 95 -15.19 11.74 -3.84
CA ASP A 95 -15.69 10.40 -3.56
C ASP A 95 -14.56 9.36 -3.30
N MET A 96 -14.96 8.10 -3.08
CA MET A 96 -14.05 6.99 -2.80
C MET A 96 -13.23 6.52 -4.01
N HIS A 97 -13.71 6.71 -5.25
CA HIS A 97 -12.94 6.35 -6.44
C HIS A 97 -11.84 7.38 -6.68
N GLU A 98 -12.16 8.67 -6.55
CA GLU A 98 -11.15 9.74 -6.59
C GLU A 98 -10.13 9.57 -5.46
N ARG A 99 -10.56 9.24 -4.23
CA ARG A 99 -9.65 8.89 -3.10
C ARG A 99 -8.63 7.85 -3.54
N LYS A 100 -9.08 6.66 -3.95
CA LYS A 100 -8.18 5.55 -4.28
C LYS A 100 -7.29 5.86 -5.49
N ALA A 101 -7.80 6.60 -6.49
CA ALA A 101 -7.03 7.00 -7.67
C ALA A 101 -5.97 8.07 -7.37
N GLU A 102 -6.29 9.10 -6.58
CA GLU A 102 -5.33 10.12 -6.14
C GLU A 102 -4.18 9.49 -5.36
N MET A 103 -4.52 8.64 -4.38
CA MET A 103 -3.54 7.97 -3.55
C MET A 103 -2.69 7.00 -4.38
N ALA A 104 -3.27 6.33 -5.38
CA ALA A 104 -2.49 5.51 -6.31
C ALA A 104 -1.54 6.31 -7.18
N ARG A 105 -1.82 7.58 -7.46
CA ARG A 105 -0.93 8.42 -8.26
C ARG A 105 0.32 8.83 -7.47
N GLU A 106 0.14 9.28 -6.23
CA GLU A 106 1.22 9.77 -5.34
C GLU A 106 2.20 8.67 -4.86
N ALA A 107 1.94 7.40 -5.22
CA ALA A 107 2.61 6.22 -4.68
C ALA A 107 3.82 5.72 -5.45
N ASP A 108 4.78 5.13 -4.73
CA ASP A 108 5.82 4.25 -5.25
C ASP A 108 5.54 2.78 -4.89
N ALA A 109 4.91 2.55 -3.73
CA ALA A 109 4.54 1.23 -3.21
C ALA A 109 3.33 1.30 -2.27
N PHE A 110 2.72 0.13 -2.03
CA PHE A 110 1.59 -0.08 -1.12
C PHE A 110 1.98 -1.12 -0.06
N ILE A 111 1.46 -0.99 1.15
CA ILE A 111 1.45 -2.05 2.18
C ILE A 111 0.02 -2.15 2.71
N ALA A 112 -0.36 -3.25 3.37
CA ALA A 112 -1.50 -3.28 4.26
C ALA A 112 -1.06 -3.70 5.68
N LEU A 113 -1.33 -2.85 6.68
CA LEU A 113 -1.32 -3.22 8.10
C LEU A 113 -2.61 -3.99 8.47
N PRO A 114 -2.64 -4.72 9.60
CA PRO A 114 -3.84 -5.37 10.11
C PRO A 114 -5.04 -4.43 10.26
N GLY A 115 -6.01 -4.56 9.34
CA GLY A 115 -7.18 -3.71 9.25
C GLY A 115 -8.46 -4.45 8.82
N GLY A 116 -9.57 -3.73 8.82
CA GLY A 116 -10.91 -4.28 8.57
C GLY A 116 -11.27 -4.44 7.09
N TYR A 117 -12.57 -4.50 6.78
CA TYR A 117 -13.07 -4.67 5.40
C TYR A 117 -12.58 -3.59 4.43
N GLY A 118 -12.41 -2.34 4.88
CA GLY A 118 -11.84 -1.27 4.04
C GLY A 118 -10.43 -1.60 3.58
N THR A 119 -9.51 -1.83 4.52
CA THR A 119 -8.13 -2.25 4.23
C THR A 119 -8.06 -3.49 3.33
N MET A 120 -9.00 -4.44 3.46
CA MET A 120 -9.08 -5.62 2.58
C MET A 120 -9.56 -5.29 1.15
N GLU A 121 -10.54 -4.40 1.00
CA GLU A 121 -11.04 -3.93 -0.31
C GLU A 121 -9.94 -3.21 -1.08
N GLU A 122 -9.24 -2.29 -0.40
CA GLU A 122 -8.15 -1.48 -0.96
C GLU A 122 -6.96 -2.37 -1.37
N LEU A 123 -6.58 -3.34 -0.52
CA LEU A 123 -5.55 -4.34 -0.81
C LEU A 123 -5.88 -5.17 -2.05
N LEU A 124 -7.10 -5.71 -2.13
CA LEU A 124 -7.55 -6.52 -3.26
C LEU A 124 -7.61 -5.71 -4.56
N GLU A 125 -7.95 -4.42 -4.50
CA GLU A 125 -7.91 -3.52 -5.66
C GLU A 125 -6.47 -3.33 -6.17
N MET A 126 -5.49 -3.07 -5.29
CA MET A 126 -4.08 -2.93 -5.70
C MET A 126 -3.47 -4.24 -6.23
N ILE A 127 -3.86 -5.39 -5.67
CA ILE A 127 -3.50 -6.70 -6.24
C ILE A 127 -4.05 -6.83 -7.65
N THR A 128 -5.32 -6.47 -7.85
CA THR A 128 -6.00 -6.53 -9.14
C THR A 128 -5.39 -5.59 -10.16
N TRP A 129 -5.06 -4.35 -9.76
CA TRP A 129 -4.42 -3.37 -10.64
C TRP A 129 -3.00 -3.79 -11.06
N SER A 130 -2.22 -4.36 -10.14
CA SER A 130 -0.92 -4.98 -10.45
C SER A 130 -1.05 -6.17 -11.40
N HIS A 131 -2.08 -7.01 -11.22
CA HIS A 131 -2.34 -8.15 -12.10
C HIS A 131 -2.76 -7.72 -13.51
N LEU A 132 -3.62 -6.72 -13.61
CA LEU A 132 -4.07 -6.11 -14.88
C LEU A 132 -2.97 -5.32 -15.60
N GLY A 133 -1.88 -4.95 -14.91
CA GLY A 133 -0.80 -4.13 -15.44
C GLY A 133 -1.04 -2.63 -15.36
N ILE A 134 -2.03 -2.17 -14.59
CA ILE A 134 -2.36 -0.75 -14.37
C ILE A 134 -1.22 -0.03 -13.61
N HIS A 135 -0.47 -0.75 -12.77
CA HIS A 135 0.76 -0.27 -12.16
C HIS A 135 1.81 -1.38 -12.02
N LYS A 136 3.07 -0.97 -11.80
CA LYS A 136 4.21 -1.86 -11.49
C LYS A 136 4.69 -1.74 -10.03
N LYS A 137 3.98 -0.96 -9.22
CA LYS A 137 4.24 -0.66 -7.79
C LYS A 137 4.07 -1.91 -6.93
N THR A 138 4.97 -2.12 -5.96
CA THR A 138 4.99 -3.31 -5.08
C THR A 138 3.83 -3.30 -4.09
N VAL A 139 3.21 -4.45 -3.84
CA VAL A 139 2.14 -4.63 -2.85
C VAL A 139 2.65 -5.46 -1.67
N GLY A 140 2.80 -4.83 -0.51
CA GLY A 140 3.19 -5.46 0.74
C GLY A 140 2.01 -5.85 1.62
N LEU A 141 2.16 -6.88 2.45
CA LEU A 141 1.18 -7.31 3.44
C LEU A 141 1.88 -7.61 4.76
N LEU A 142 1.62 -6.79 5.78
CA LEU A 142 2.20 -7.02 7.09
C LEU A 142 1.37 -8.01 7.89
N ASN A 143 1.87 -9.24 7.98
CA ASN A 143 1.19 -10.36 8.61
C ASN A 143 1.56 -10.52 10.10
N VAL A 144 1.28 -9.47 10.89
CA VAL A 144 1.53 -9.44 12.35
C VAL A 144 0.76 -10.57 13.03
N ASP A 145 1.42 -11.36 13.88
CA ASP A 145 0.84 -12.47 14.65
C ASP A 145 -0.01 -13.46 13.83
N GLY A 146 0.21 -13.52 12.51
CA GLY A 146 -0.56 -14.35 11.58
C GLY A 146 -1.96 -13.82 11.23
N TYR A 147 -2.25 -12.53 11.46
CA TYR A 147 -3.55 -11.89 11.19
C TYR A 147 -4.11 -12.19 9.79
N TYR A 148 -3.24 -12.20 8.78
CA TYR A 148 -3.59 -12.46 7.37
C TYR A 148 -3.39 -13.92 6.92
N ASN A 149 -3.09 -14.87 7.83
CA ASN A 149 -2.87 -16.27 7.45
C ASN A 149 -4.05 -16.86 6.66
N ASN A 150 -5.29 -16.60 7.09
CA ASN A 150 -6.49 -17.10 6.41
C ASN A 150 -6.71 -16.43 5.03
N LEU A 151 -6.29 -15.17 4.87
CA LEU A 151 -6.38 -14.46 3.59
C LEU A 151 -5.32 -14.97 2.60
N LEU A 152 -4.09 -15.20 3.08
CA LEU A 152 -3.03 -15.82 2.29
C LEU A 152 -3.40 -17.24 1.86
N ALA A 153 -3.96 -18.05 2.77
CA ALA A 153 -4.47 -19.38 2.45
C ALA A 153 -5.63 -19.35 1.43
N LEU A 154 -6.50 -18.33 1.46
CA LEU A 154 -7.52 -18.15 0.43
C LEU A 154 -6.89 -17.90 -0.95
N PHE A 155 -5.80 -17.14 -1.03
CA PHE A 155 -5.05 -16.94 -2.28
C PHE A 155 -4.30 -18.20 -2.72
N ASP A 156 -3.76 -18.99 -1.79
CA ASP A 156 -3.12 -20.28 -2.07
C ASP A 156 -4.14 -21.26 -2.67
N ASN A 157 -5.31 -21.42 -2.04
CA ASN A 157 -6.42 -22.21 -2.58
C ASN A 157 -6.88 -21.69 -3.96
N GLY A 158 -6.88 -20.37 -4.16
CA GLY A 158 -7.16 -19.76 -5.47
C GLY A 158 -6.18 -20.15 -6.56
N VAL A 159 -4.92 -20.45 -6.22
CA VAL A 159 -3.92 -21.01 -7.15
C VAL A 159 -4.17 -22.49 -7.40
N GLU A 160 -4.46 -23.26 -6.35
CA GLU A 160 -4.73 -24.72 -6.46
C GLU A 160 -5.94 -25.01 -7.34
N GLU A 161 -7.03 -24.25 -7.19
CA GLU A 161 -8.24 -24.33 -8.01
C GLU A 161 -8.11 -23.63 -9.39
N GLY A 162 -6.95 -23.03 -9.69
CA GLY A 162 -6.65 -22.43 -10.99
C GLY A 162 -7.30 -21.06 -11.28
N PHE A 163 -7.93 -20.42 -10.28
CA PHE A 163 -8.45 -19.04 -10.40
C PHE A 163 -7.35 -17.97 -10.41
N ILE A 164 -6.19 -18.26 -9.78
CA ILE A 164 -5.03 -17.38 -9.71
C ILE A 164 -3.85 -18.07 -10.39
N LYS A 165 -3.24 -17.43 -11.40
CA LYS A 165 -1.99 -17.94 -12.00
C LYS A 165 -0.88 -18.00 -10.94
N PRO A 166 -0.03 -19.05 -10.90
CA PRO A 166 1.09 -19.13 -9.95
C PRO A 166 2.00 -17.88 -9.92
N GLY A 167 2.29 -17.27 -11.09
CA GLY A 167 3.03 -16.01 -11.14
C GLY A 167 2.31 -14.84 -10.44
N ALA A 168 0.99 -14.74 -10.57
CA ALA A 168 0.20 -13.68 -9.95
C ALA A 168 0.13 -13.82 -8.42
N ARG A 169 0.34 -15.02 -7.86
CA ARG A 169 0.40 -15.24 -6.41
C ARG A 169 1.55 -14.48 -5.72
N HIS A 170 2.61 -14.17 -6.48
CA HIS A 170 3.78 -13.43 -6.02
C HIS A 170 3.64 -11.91 -6.09
N ILE A 171 2.51 -11.37 -6.57
CA ILE A 171 2.19 -9.93 -6.52
C ILE A 171 2.23 -9.38 -5.09
N ILE A 172 1.85 -10.22 -4.11
CA ILE A 172 1.81 -9.88 -2.70
C ILE A 172 3.11 -10.32 -2.02
N VAL A 173 3.87 -9.35 -1.54
CA VAL A 173 5.02 -9.57 -0.67
C VAL A 173 4.54 -9.57 0.78
N SER A 174 4.69 -10.68 1.52
CA SER A 174 4.28 -10.74 2.94
C SER A 174 5.43 -11.02 3.89
N ALA A 175 5.37 -10.41 5.08
CA ALA A 175 6.27 -10.69 6.20
C ALA A 175 5.60 -10.39 7.56
N PRO A 176 6.04 -11.03 8.66
CA PRO A 176 5.56 -10.75 10.01
C PRO A 176 6.10 -9.45 10.62
N THR A 177 7.20 -8.88 10.08
CA THR A 177 7.83 -7.66 10.61
C THR A 177 8.05 -6.60 9.55
N ALA A 178 8.17 -5.34 9.98
CA ALA A 178 8.47 -4.19 9.14
C ALA A 178 9.74 -4.41 8.29
N ASN A 179 10.88 -4.60 8.96
CA ASN A 179 12.19 -4.76 8.34
C ASN A 179 12.17 -5.80 7.24
N GLU A 180 11.65 -6.99 7.55
CA GLU A 180 11.59 -8.10 6.62
C GLU A 180 10.64 -7.81 5.43
N LEU A 181 9.51 -7.13 5.67
CA LEU A 181 8.60 -6.71 4.60
C LEU A 181 9.30 -5.74 3.65
N LEU A 182 10.00 -4.78 4.21
CA LEU A 182 10.71 -3.71 3.51
C LEU A 182 11.88 -4.24 2.69
N GLU A 183 12.74 -5.07 3.27
CA GLU A 183 13.83 -5.75 2.57
C GLU A 183 13.30 -6.57 1.38
N LYS A 184 12.22 -7.34 1.58
CA LYS A 184 11.58 -8.10 0.49
C LYS A 184 10.96 -7.19 -0.58
N MET A 185 10.35 -6.07 -0.21
CA MET A 185 9.75 -5.13 -1.16
C MET A 185 10.79 -4.36 -1.98
N GLU A 186 11.98 -4.11 -1.42
CA GLU A 186 13.11 -3.52 -2.14
C GLU A 186 13.78 -4.50 -3.11
N GLN A 187 13.82 -5.78 -2.74
CA GLN A 187 14.33 -6.87 -3.58
C GLN A 187 13.29 -7.33 -4.62
N TYR A 188 12.04 -6.89 -4.50
CA TYR A 188 10.95 -7.29 -5.37
C TYR A 188 11.20 -6.82 -6.81
N THR A 189 11.35 -7.78 -7.71
CA THR A 189 11.33 -7.56 -9.15
C THR A 189 10.03 -8.15 -9.70
N PRO A 190 9.15 -7.37 -10.37
CA PRO A 190 7.93 -7.90 -10.96
C PRO A 190 8.26 -9.02 -11.96
N SER A 191 7.90 -10.25 -11.59
CA SER A 191 8.16 -11.47 -12.37
C SER A 191 6.88 -12.13 -12.90
N HIS A 192 5.71 -11.53 -12.63
CA HIS A 192 4.42 -12.01 -13.08
C HIS A 192 4.09 -11.52 -14.48
N GLU A 193 3.49 -12.39 -15.30
CA GLU A 193 2.84 -11.97 -16.54
C GLU A 193 1.63 -11.09 -16.20
N HIS A 194 1.66 -9.82 -16.59
CA HIS A 194 0.48 -8.95 -16.56
C HIS A 194 -0.56 -9.41 -17.58
N VAL A 195 -1.85 -9.22 -17.28
CA VAL A 195 -2.95 -9.54 -18.21
C VAL A 195 -2.90 -8.66 -19.47
N ALA A 196 -2.49 -7.40 -19.32
CA ALA A 196 -2.25 -6.46 -20.42
C ALA A 196 -0.90 -5.73 -20.21
N PRO A 197 -0.25 -5.27 -21.30
CA PRO A 197 0.85 -4.31 -21.19
C PRO A 197 0.41 -3.05 -20.45
N HIS A 198 1.29 -2.46 -19.64
CA HIS A 198 1.00 -1.23 -18.90
C HIS A 198 0.69 -0.05 -19.83
N GLU A 199 1.27 -0.09 -21.02
CA GLU A 199 1.11 0.86 -22.11
C GLU A 199 -0.34 0.88 -22.63
N SER A 200 -1.08 -0.23 -22.53
CA SER A 200 -2.51 -0.29 -22.90
C SER A 200 -3.40 0.54 -21.99
N TRP A 201 -2.97 0.80 -20.75
CA TRP A 201 -3.70 1.64 -19.78
C TRP A 201 -3.39 3.13 -19.91
N GLN A 202 -2.41 3.51 -20.76
CA GLN A 202 -2.05 4.91 -21.05
C GLN A 202 -2.72 5.45 -22.31
N MET A 203 -3.56 4.65 -22.98
CA MET A 203 -4.23 5.03 -24.22
C MET A 203 -5.50 5.84 -23.95
N GLU A 204 -5.42 7.17 -24.01
CA GLU A 204 -6.60 8.07 -24.06
C GLU A 204 -7.43 7.93 -25.35
N GLN A 205 -7.04 7.08 -26.30
CA GLN A 205 -7.77 6.85 -27.54
C GLN A 205 -8.29 5.40 -27.64
N LEU A 206 -9.60 5.26 -27.46
CA LEU A 206 -10.39 4.13 -27.97
C LEU A 206 -10.30 4.10 -29.50
N GLY A 207 -9.29 3.42 -30.04
CA GLY A 207 -9.00 3.37 -31.47
C GLY A 207 -8.47 2.02 -31.95
N ASP A 208 -7.27 1.62 -31.49
CA ASP A 208 -6.54 0.47 -32.03
C ASP A 208 -6.31 -0.64 -30.99
N TYR A 209 -7.30 -1.53 -30.86
CA TYR A 209 -7.03 -2.87 -30.35
C TYR A 209 -6.43 -3.72 -31.49
N PRO A 210 -5.21 -4.27 -31.36
CA PRO A 210 -4.65 -5.15 -32.37
C PRO A 210 -5.53 -6.41 -32.46
N LYS A 211 -6.10 -6.65 -33.66
CA LYS A 211 -6.89 -7.86 -33.92
C LYS A 211 -6.02 -9.09 -33.68
N GLN A 212 -6.46 -9.99 -32.80
CA GLN A 212 -5.84 -11.29 -32.65
C GLN A 212 -5.81 -12.01 -34.00
N VAL A 213 -4.61 -12.28 -34.51
CA VAL A 213 -4.43 -13.18 -35.64
C VAL A 213 -4.53 -14.59 -35.09
N ASN A 214 -5.70 -15.21 -35.29
CA ASN A 214 -5.89 -16.63 -34.96
C ASN A 214 -4.88 -17.46 -35.77
N ALA A 215 -3.92 -18.08 -35.07
CA ALA A 215 -3.12 -19.15 -35.63
C ALA A 215 -4.01 -20.41 -35.76
N GLN A 216 -3.85 -21.12 -36.88
CA GLN A 216 -4.57 -22.36 -37.21
C GLN A 216 -3.97 -23.58 -36.51
#